data_AF-A0A2D5MRH4-F1
#
_entry.id   AF-A0A2D5MRH4-F1
#
_cell.length_a   1.000
_cell.length_b   1.000
_cell.length_c   1.000
_cell.angle_alpha   90.00
_cell.angle_beta   90.00
_cell.angle_gamma   90.00
#
_symmetry.space_group_name_H-M   'P 1'
#
loop_
_entity.id
_entity.type
_entity.pdbx_description
1 polymer ?
#
loop_
_entity_poly.entity_id
_entity_poly.type
_entity_poly.pdbx_seq_one_letter_code
_entity_poly.pdbx_strand_id
1 'polypeptide(L)' 'FGADRLIYGSNWPVTMRGGTYAEYLAVVKSFYADKPRAAQKKYFYQNALKFYGLPSLKR' A
#
# COMPACT_ATOMS: atom_id res chain seq x y z
N PHE A 1 4.94 13.14 -6.10
CA PHE A 1 5.80 12.15 -5.40
C PHE A 1 6.48 11.17 -6.37
N GLY A 2 5.75 10.36 -7.13
CA GLY A 2 6.36 9.33 -7.99
C GLY A 2 6.54 8.00 -7.25
N ALA A 3 6.72 6.90 -8.00
CA ALA A 3 6.54 5.54 -7.48
C ALA A 3 7.46 5.16 -6.31
N ASP A 4 8.62 5.79 -6.16
CA ASP A 4 9.58 5.55 -5.08
C ASP A 4 9.28 6.33 -3.78
N ARG A 5 8.22 7.16 -3.78
CA ARG A 5 7.85 8.04 -2.67
C ARG A 5 6.39 7.87 -2.22
N LEU A 6 5.80 6.70 -2.48
CA LEU A 6 4.43 6.37 -2.09
C LEU A 6 4.41 5.11 -1.21
N ILE A 7 3.67 5.14 -0.11
CA ILE A 7 3.51 4.01 0.82
C ILE A 7 2.02 3.84 1.10
N TYR A 8 1.52 2.60 1.01
CA TYR A 8 0.16 2.27 1.43
C TYR A 8 -0.02 2.43 2.93
N GLY A 9 -1.06 3.15 3.34
CA GLY A 9 -1.54 3.23 4.72
C GLY A 9 -3.07 3.16 4.73
N SER A 10 -3.62 2.36 5.65
CA SER A 10 -5.06 2.13 5.70
C SER A 10 -5.84 3.16 6.50
N ASN A 11 -5.17 3.91 7.38
CA ASN A 11 -5.81 4.77 8.38
C ASN A 11 -6.84 4.02 9.27
N TRP A 12 -6.67 2.71 9.47
CA TRP A 12 -7.49 1.95 10.40
C TRP A 12 -7.18 2.36 11.85
N PRO A 13 -8.18 2.49 12.75
CA PRO A 13 -9.60 2.18 12.55
C PRO A 13 -10.45 3.34 11.99
N VAL A 14 -9.89 4.52 11.74
CA VAL A 14 -10.65 5.71 11.27
C VAL A 14 -11.38 5.44 9.96
N THR A 15 -10.78 4.66 9.05
CA THR A 15 -11.41 4.23 7.78
C THR A 15 -12.74 3.51 7.99
N MET A 16 -12.98 2.91 9.15
CA MET A 16 -14.26 2.25 9.47
C MET A 16 -15.45 3.23 9.53
N ARG A 17 -15.22 4.54 9.59
CA ARG A 17 -16.28 5.56 9.51
C ARG A 17 -16.90 5.68 8.11
N GLY A 18 -16.21 5.21 7.07
CA GLY A 18 -16.62 5.33 5.66
C GLY A 18 -16.91 4.00 4.96
N GLY A 19 -16.90 2.88 5.70
CA GLY A 19 -17.06 1.53 5.17
C GLY A 19 -16.14 0.52 5.87
N THR A 20 -16.20 -0.73 5.46
CA THR A 20 -15.31 -1.78 5.96
C THR A 20 -13.88 -1.60 5.45
N TYR A 21 -12.92 -2.16 6.17
CA TYR A 21 -11.53 -2.23 5.71
C TYR A 21 -11.42 -2.96 4.35
N ALA A 22 -12.25 -3.98 4.12
CA ALA A 22 -12.25 -4.75 2.90
C ALA A 22 -12.65 -3.90 1.69
N GLU A 23 -13.69 -3.07 1.83
CA GLU A 23 -14.13 -2.13 0.78
C GLU A 23 -13.05 -1.10 0.46
N TYR A 24 -12.42 -0.50 1.48
CA TYR A 24 -11.31 0.43 1.27
C TYR A 24 -10.13 -0.24 0.54
N LEU A 25 -9.71 -1.42 1.00
CA LEU A 25 -8.62 -2.16 0.37
C LEU A 25 -8.95 -2.55 -1.08
N ALA A 26 -10.22 -2.86 -1.38
CA ALA A 26 -10.66 -3.18 -2.74
C ALA A 26 -10.51 -1.97 -3.68
N VAL A 27 -10.88 -0.76 -3.25
CA VAL A 27 -10.68 0.47 -4.03
C VAL A 27 -9.19 0.68 -4.35
N VAL A 28 -8.33 0.56 -3.34
CA VAL A 28 -6.88 0.75 -3.53
C VAL A 28 -6.28 -0.30 -4.46
N LYS A 29 -6.68 -1.57 -4.31
CA LYS A 29 -6.23 -2.66 -5.19
C LYS A 29 -6.72 -2.48 -6.62
N SER A 30 -7.97 -2.05 -6.82
CA SER A 30 -8.53 -1.76 -8.14
C SER A 30 -7.73 -0.66 -8.85
N PHE A 31 -7.44 0.45 -8.15
CA PHE A 31 -6.62 1.52 -8.70
C PHE A 31 -5.20 1.07 -9.08
N TYR A 32 -4.62 0.09 -8.38
CA TYR A 32 -3.29 -0.42 -8.68
C TYR A 32 -3.25 -1.62 -9.64
N ALA A 33 -4.40 -2.15 -10.05
CA ALA A 33 -4.48 -3.38 -10.85
C ALA A 33 -3.81 -3.25 -12.22
N ASP A 34 -3.92 -2.08 -12.85
CA ASP A 34 -3.38 -1.75 -14.17
C ASP A 34 -1.90 -1.31 -14.16
N LYS A 35 -1.33 -1.08 -12.97
CA LYS A 35 0.04 -0.57 -12.84
C LYS A 35 1.07 -1.70 -12.93
N PRO A 36 2.29 -1.42 -13.43
CA PRO A 36 3.35 -2.41 -13.48
C PRO A 36 3.58 -3.06 -12.11
N ARG A 37 3.85 -4.37 -12.10
CA ARG A 37 4.03 -5.13 -10.86
C ARG A 37 5.09 -4.53 -9.93
N ALA A 38 6.14 -3.94 -10.49
CA ALA A 38 7.16 -3.22 -9.75
C ALA A 38 6.59 -2.02 -8.97
N ALA A 39 5.71 -1.23 -9.58
CA ALA A 39 5.07 -0.08 -8.92
C ALA A 39 4.11 -0.53 -7.81
N GLN A 40 3.38 -1.63 -8.02
CA GLN A 40 2.53 -2.22 -6.97
C GLN A 40 3.37 -2.63 -5.75
N LYS A 41 4.48 -3.37 -5.96
CA LYS A 41 5.38 -3.79 -4.88
C LYS A 41 5.98 -2.60 -4.12
N LYS A 42 6.40 -1.55 -4.83
CA LYS A 42 6.87 -0.28 -4.24
C LYS A 42 5.84 0.30 -3.29
N TYR A 43 4.62 0.49 -3.78
CA TYR A 43 3.52 1.08 -3.02
C TYR A 43 3.10 0.25 -1.80
N PHE A 44 2.91 -1.07 -1.99
CA PHE A 44 2.35 -1.92 -0.93
C PHE A 44 3.36 -2.31 0.15
N TYR A 45 4.68 -2.38 -0.14
CA TYR A 45 5.64 -2.74 0.90
C TYR A 45 7.08 -2.27 0.70
N GLN A 46 7.66 -2.25 -0.52
CA GLN A 46 9.11 -2.04 -0.67
C GLN A 46 9.55 -0.63 -0.22
N ASN A 47 8.73 0.38 -0.49
CA ASN A 47 9.04 1.74 -0.04
C ASN A 47 8.96 1.85 1.49
N ALA A 48 8.03 1.13 2.14
CA ALA A 48 7.96 1.09 3.60
C ALA A 48 9.19 0.40 4.20
N LEU A 49 9.63 -0.71 3.62
CA LEU A 49 10.87 -1.39 4.06
C LEU A 49 12.05 -0.43 4.02
N LYS A 50 12.22 0.29 2.91
CA LYS A 50 13.32 1.26 2.74
C LYS A 50 13.18 2.47 3.65
N PHE A 51 12.01 3.08 3.71
CA PHE A 51 11.78 4.34 4.43
C PHE A 51 11.89 4.17 5.95
N TYR A 52 11.33 3.08 6.49
CA TYR A 52 11.35 2.81 7.93
C TYR A 52 12.53 1.91 8.37
N GLY A 53 13.42 1.51 7.45
CA GLY A 53 14.57 0.65 7.78
C GLY A 53 14.18 -0.75 8.27
N LEU A 54 13.09 -1.32 7.74
CA LEU A 54 12.57 -2.62 8.19
C LEU A 54 13.37 -3.79 7.58
N PRO A 55 13.47 -4.94 8.28
CA PRO A 55 14.10 -6.13 7.72
C PRO A 55 13.37 -6.60 6.46
N SER A 56 14.10 -7.32 5.60
CA SER A 56 13.49 -7.93 4.41
C SER A 56 12.38 -8.92 4.81
N LEU A 57 11.38 -9.05 3.93
CA LEU A 57 10.30 -10.00 4.15
C LEU A 57 10.87 -11.43 4.20
N LYS A 58 10.47 -12.18 5.22
CA LYS A 58 10.74 -13.62 5.29
C LYS A 58 10.05 -14.29 4.08
N ARG A 59 10.79 -15.15 3.39
CA ARG A 59 10.27 -15.95 2.27
C ARG A 59 9.45 -17.13 2.78
#